data_AF-A0A545AW09-F1
#
_entry.id   AF-A0A545AW09-F1
#
_cell.length_a   1.000
_cell.length_b   1.000
_cell.length_c   1.000
_cell.angle_alpha   90.00
_cell.angle_beta   90.00
_cell.angle_gamma   90.00
#
_symmetry.space_group_name_H-M   'P 1'
#
loop_
_entity.id
_entity.type
_entity.pdbx_description
1 polymer ?
#
loop_
_entity_poly.entity_id
_entity_poly.type
_entity_poly.pdbx_seq_one_letter_code
_entity_poly.pdbx_strand_id
1 'polypeptide(L)'
;MSGDELWDVLVDEHMDSIWGIATTAGLERTEAAVVSQLTWLRMAERWPTVRALANAKDPARHPVEQPTTQVDEWILHTARSEVDAWVRDEQRRGRESLFADGGVVRLAPGFAPADSAGPTR
;
A
#
# COMPACT_ATOMS: atom_id res chain seq x y z
N MET A 1 -13.27 -22.42 14.63
CA MET A 1 -13.38 -21.00 14.25
C MET A 1 -14.06 -20.95 12.90
N SER A 2 -15.13 -20.18 12.78
CA SER A 2 -15.76 -19.89 11.50
C SER A 2 -14.87 -18.95 10.67
N GLY A 3 -15.19 -18.76 9.38
CA GLY A 3 -14.47 -17.79 8.55
C GLY A 3 -14.63 -16.36 9.10
N ASP A 4 -15.84 -15.99 9.48
CA ASP A 4 -16.14 -14.63 9.95
C ASP A 4 -15.46 -14.34 11.31
N GLU A 5 -15.44 -15.33 12.21
CA GLU A 5 -14.69 -15.22 13.48
C GLU A 5 -13.18 -15.03 13.24
N LEU A 6 -12.60 -15.70 12.25
CA LEU A 6 -11.19 -15.52 11.90
C LEU A 6 -10.92 -14.13 11.33
N TRP A 7 -11.84 -13.60 10.53
CA TRP A 7 -11.72 -12.25 9.99
C TRP A 7 -11.68 -11.22 11.11
N ASP A 8 -12.61 -11.31 12.05
CA ASP A 8 -12.69 -10.37 13.18
C ASP A 8 -11.43 -10.42 14.05
N VAL A 9 -10.91 -11.61 14.34
CA VAL A 9 -9.65 -11.78 15.09
C VAL A 9 -8.47 -11.12 14.36
N LEU A 10 -8.32 -11.37 13.06
CA LEU A 10 -7.22 -10.76 12.29
C LEU A 10 -7.34 -9.25 12.24
N VAL A 11 -8.56 -8.71 12.09
CA VAL A 11 -8.79 -7.26 12.10
C VAL A 11 -8.40 -6.67 13.45
N ASP A 12 -8.90 -7.22 14.55
CA ASP A 12 -8.63 -6.72 15.89
C ASP A 12 -7.14 -6.79 16.25
N GLU A 13 -6.45 -7.87 15.87
CA GLU A 13 -5.02 -8.05 16.14
C GLU A 13 -4.13 -7.05 15.37
N HIS A 14 -4.51 -6.67 14.15
CA HIS A 14 -3.62 -5.94 13.24
C HIS A 14 -4.03 -4.49 12.95
N MET A 15 -5.24 -4.06 13.32
CA MET A 15 -5.74 -2.72 13.02
C MET A 15 -4.81 -1.61 13.54
N ASP A 16 -4.39 -1.70 14.80
CA ASP A 16 -3.46 -0.73 15.41
C ASP A 16 -2.08 -0.75 14.74
N SER A 17 -1.61 -1.93 14.31
CA SER A 17 -0.32 -2.06 13.63
C SER A 17 -0.36 -1.42 12.23
N ILE A 18 -1.42 -1.64 11.47
CA ILE A 18 -1.63 -1.03 10.15
C ILE A 18 -1.72 0.50 10.28
N TRP A 19 -2.49 0.98 11.25
CA TRP A 19 -2.59 2.39 11.57
C TRP A 19 -1.23 2.99 11.97
N GLY A 20 -0.49 2.29 12.83
CA GLY A 20 0.84 2.67 13.29
C GLY A 20 1.84 2.78 12.14
N ILE A 21 1.81 1.84 11.18
CA ILE A 21 2.66 1.88 9.99
C ILE A 21 2.40 3.16 9.17
N ALA A 22 1.13 3.49 8.90
CA ALA A 22 0.78 4.66 8.12
C ALA A 22 1.17 5.97 8.82
N THR A 23 0.80 6.12 10.09
CA THR A 23 1.11 7.33 10.87
C THR A 23 2.61 7.52 11.12
N THR A 24 3.38 6.44 11.31
CA THR A 24 4.85 6.51 11.42
C THR A 24 5.52 6.96 10.13
N ALA A 25 4.91 6.66 8.97
CA ALA A 25 5.32 7.18 7.67
C ALA A 25 4.92 8.65 7.43
N GLY A 26 4.29 9.31 8.41
CA GLY A 26 3.93 10.72 8.34
C GLY A 26 2.60 11.00 7.66
N LEU A 27 1.78 9.98 7.37
CA LEU A 27 0.46 10.16 6.79
C LEU A 27 -0.50 10.81 7.79
N GLU A 28 -1.33 11.72 7.30
CA GLU A 28 -2.41 12.31 8.08
C GLU A 28 -3.51 11.28 8.40
N ARG A 29 -4.38 11.57 9.37
CA ARG A 29 -5.41 10.62 9.84
C ARG A 29 -6.31 10.11 8.71
N THR A 30 -6.69 10.97 7.78
CA THR A 30 -7.54 10.61 6.63
C THR A 30 -6.81 9.67 5.67
N GLU A 31 -5.53 9.94 5.41
CA GLU A 31 -4.68 9.11 4.54
C GLU A 31 -4.39 7.75 5.18
N ALA A 32 -4.08 7.75 6.49
CA ALA A 32 -3.89 6.53 7.26
C ALA A 32 -5.15 5.65 7.28
N ALA A 33 -6.34 6.26 7.36
CA ALA A 33 -7.60 5.54 7.24
C ALA A 33 -7.79 4.92 5.84
N VAL A 34 -7.44 5.64 4.77
CA VAL A 34 -7.50 5.13 3.39
C VAL A 34 -6.54 3.95 3.22
N VAL A 35 -5.27 4.08 3.66
CA VAL A 35 -4.30 2.98 3.62
C VAL A 35 -4.79 1.76 4.40
N SER A 36 -5.39 1.98 5.57
CA SER A 36 -5.95 0.90 6.38
C SER A 36 -7.08 0.17 5.64
N GLN A 37 -8.00 0.92 5.02
CA GLN A 37 -9.10 0.35 4.23
C GLN A 37 -8.59 -0.41 3.00
N LEU A 38 -7.61 0.14 2.28
CA LEU A 38 -7.01 -0.53 1.13
C LEU A 38 -6.31 -1.83 1.54
N THR A 39 -5.60 -1.82 2.66
CA THR A 39 -4.95 -3.02 3.20
C THR A 39 -5.98 -4.13 3.45
N TRP A 40 -7.08 -3.81 4.14
CA TRP A 40 -8.13 -4.78 4.40
C TRP A 40 -8.86 -5.23 3.14
N LEU A 41 -9.08 -4.34 2.18
CA LEU A 41 -9.64 -4.71 0.88
C LEU A 41 -8.76 -5.73 0.16
N ARG A 42 -7.43 -5.56 0.15
CA ARG A 42 -6.49 -6.53 -0.44
C ARG A 42 -6.52 -7.89 0.26
N MET A 43 -6.74 -7.91 1.58
CA MET A 43 -6.90 -9.16 2.33
C MET A 43 -8.22 -9.85 1.98
N ALA A 44 -9.30 -9.09 1.86
CA ALA A 44 -10.61 -9.60 1.45
C ALA A 44 -10.60 -10.16 0.03
N GLU A 45 -9.95 -9.49 -0.93
CA GLU A 45 -9.76 -9.98 -2.31
C GLU A 45 -9.07 -11.35 -2.36
N ARG A 46 -8.24 -11.65 -1.36
CA ARG A 46 -7.46 -12.90 -1.27
C ARG A 46 -7.92 -13.80 -0.12
N TRP A 47 -9.16 -13.61 0.33
CA TRP A 47 -9.71 -14.28 1.49
C TRP A 47 -9.62 -15.82 1.46
N PRO A 48 -9.82 -16.52 0.31
CA PRO A 48 -9.59 -17.97 0.26
C PRO A 48 -8.17 -18.38 0.65
N THR A 49 -7.16 -17.63 0.23
CA THR A 49 -5.75 -17.89 0.54
C THR A 49 -5.45 -17.58 2.00
N VAL A 50 -5.94 -16.45 2.52
CA VAL A 50 -5.77 -16.06 3.93
C VAL A 50 -6.36 -17.13 4.84
N ARG A 51 -7.59 -17.60 4.57
CA ARG A 51 -8.21 -18.69 5.32
C ARG A 51 -7.41 -20.00 5.23
N ALA A 52 -6.89 -20.36 4.07
CA ALA A 52 -6.11 -21.58 3.90
C ALA A 52 -4.83 -21.54 4.75
N LEU A 53 -4.10 -20.42 4.71
CA LEU A 53 -2.88 -20.22 5.48
C LEU A 53 -3.15 -20.14 6.99
N ALA A 54 -4.20 -19.45 7.41
CA ALA A 54 -4.59 -19.37 8.81
C ALA A 54 -5.04 -20.72 9.38
N ASN A 55 -5.75 -21.55 8.60
CA ASN A 55 -6.15 -22.88 9.03
C ASN A 55 -4.99 -23.89 9.09
N ALA A 56 -3.93 -23.69 8.29
CA ALA A 56 -2.70 -24.49 8.39
C ALA A 56 -1.95 -24.27 9.72
N LYS A 57 -2.21 -23.14 10.41
CA LYS A 57 -1.65 -22.76 11.71
C LYS A 57 -2.35 -23.46 12.90
N ASP A 58 -3.44 -24.21 12.70
CA ASP A 58 -4.18 -24.87 13.79
C ASP A 58 -3.26 -25.86 14.55
N PRO A 59 -2.87 -25.56 15.80
CA PRO A 59 -1.94 -26.39 16.58
C PRO A 59 -2.51 -27.77 16.88
N ALA A 60 -3.85 -27.92 16.87
CA ALA A 60 -4.52 -29.21 17.04
C ALA A 60 -4.34 -30.12 15.82
N ARG A 61 -3.99 -29.56 14.65
CA ARG A 61 -3.77 -30.30 13.40
C ARG A 61 -2.30 -30.46 13.07
N HIS A 62 -1.43 -29.56 13.55
CA HIS A 62 0.00 -29.59 13.28
C HIS A 62 0.84 -29.23 14.53
N PRO A 63 1.32 -30.23 15.29
CA PRO A 63 1.95 -30.04 16.61
C PRO A 63 3.42 -29.57 16.59
N VAL A 64 3.97 -29.22 15.43
CA VAL A 64 5.33 -28.65 15.28
C VAL A 64 5.20 -27.14 15.19
N GLU A 65 6.19 -26.37 15.68
CA GLU A 65 6.29 -24.91 15.47
C GLU A 65 6.06 -24.59 13.98
N GLN A 66 4.83 -24.19 13.67
CA GLN A 66 4.46 -23.66 12.38
C GLN A 66 5.02 -22.24 12.32
N PRO A 67 5.53 -21.77 11.16
CA PRO A 67 5.87 -20.36 10.99
C PRO A 67 4.57 -19.56 11.18
N THR A 68 4.35 -19.09 12.41
CA THR A 68 3.20 -18.32 12.85
C THR A 68 3.05 -17.01 12.08
N THR A 69 4.06 -16.67 11.29
CA THR A 69 4.34 -15.41 10.63
C THR A 69 3.70 -15.20 9.27
N GLN A 70 3.24 -16.20 8.51
CA GLN A 70 2.92 -15.94 7.09
C GLN A 70 1.73 -15.00 6.83
N VAL A 71 0.60 -15.16 7.53
CA VAL A 71 -0.56 -14.26 7.36
C VAL A 71 -0.27 -12.90 8.00
N ASP A 72 0.32 -12.90 9.19
CA ASP A 72 0.67 -11.68 9.93
C ASP A 72 1.68 -10.83 9.15
N GLU A 73 2.77 -11.43 8.66
CA GLU A 73 3.75 -10.78 7.79
C GLU A 73 3.11 -10.29 6.50
N TRP A 74 2.18 -11.05 5.92
CA TRP A 74 1.52 -10.62 4.69
C TRP A 74 0.63 -9.40 4.90
N ILE A 75 -0.12 -9.34 6.00
CA ILE A 75 -0.92 -8.16 6.37
C ILE A 75 0.00 -6.94 6.55
N LEU A 76 1.06 -7.08 7.35
CA LEU A 76 1.99 -5.98 7.62
C LEU A 76 2.78 -5.55 6.37
N HIS A 77 3.15 -6.50 5.51
CA HIS A 77 3.81 -6.22 4.23
C HIS A 77 2.87 -5.50 3.26
N THR A 78 1.60 -5.89 3.24
CA THR A 78 0.58 -5.21 2.42
C THR A 78 0.39 -3.77 2.90
N ALA A 79 0.26 -3.55 4.21
CA ALA A 79 0.17 -2.20 4.77
C ALA A 79 1.35 -1.30 4.36
N ARG A 80 2.59 -1.80 4.48
CA ARG A 80 3.79 -1.07 4.03
C ARG A 80 3.76 -0.78 2.53
N SER A 81 3.33 -1.75 1.72
CA SER A 81 3.24 -1.58 0.27
C SER A 81 2.20 -0.53 -0.13
N GLU A 82 1.07 -0.45 0.58
CA GLU A 82 0.05 0.57 0.34
C GLU A 82 0.52 1.97 0.79
N VAL A 83 1.28 2.08 1.89
CA VAL A 83 1.96 3.33 2.27
C VAL A 83 2.94 3.77 1.18
N ASP A 84 3.81 2.87 0.70
CA ASP A 84 4.78 3.17 -0.35
C ASP A 84 4.11 3.56 -1.67
N ALA A 85 2.95 2.97 -1.97
CA ALA A 85 2.13 3.36 -3.12
C ALA A 85 1.55 4.78 -2.94
N TRP A 86 1.01 5.09 -1.76
CA TRP A 86 0.48 6.40 -1.42
C TRP A 86 1.54 7.50 -1.58
N VAL A 87 2.70 7.31 -0.94
CA VAL A 87 3.82 8.27 -0.97
C VAL A 87 4.29 8.51 -2.40
N ARG A 88 4.41 7.46 -3.22
CA ARG A 88 4.80 7.59 -4.63
C ARG A 88 3.75 8.36 -5.46
N ASP A 89 2.46 8.13 -5.21
CA ASP A 89 1.40 8.85 -5.92
C ASP A 89 1.34 10.32 -5.50
N GLU A 90 1.53 10.63 -4.22
CA GLU A 90 1.57 12.01 -3.74
C GLU A 90 2.77 12.78 -4.30
N GLN A 91 3.95 12.16 -4.32
CA GLN A 91 5.13 12.71 -5.00
C GLN A 91 4.91 12.92 -6.50
N ARG A 92 4.12 12.04 -7.15
CA ARG A 92 3.75 12.19 -8.55
C ARG A 92 2.83 13.39 -8.74
N ARG A 93 1.77 13.52 -7.94
CA ARG A 93 0.82 14.65 -7.98
C ARG A 93 1.51 15.98 -7.69
N GLY A 94 2.39 16.04 -6.69
CA GLY A 94 3.16 17.24 -6.37
C GLY A 94 4.05 17.68 -7.54
N ARG A 95 4.72 16.72 -8.22
CA ARG A 95 5.49 17.03 -9.44
C ARG A 95 4.58 17.52 -10.57
N GLU A 96 3.48 16.84 -10.84
CA GLU A 96 2.52 17.21 -11.89
C GLU A 96 1.91 18.60 -11.64
N SER A 97 1.61 18.95 -10.39
CA SER A 97 1.12 20.29 -10.00
C SER A 97 2.12 21.40 -10.30
N LEU A 98 3.42 21.18 -10.06
CA LEU A 98 4.47 22.15 -10.40
C LEU A 98 4.54 22.43 -11.91
N PHE A 99 4.19 21.45 -12.75
CA PHE A 99 4.13 21.64 -14.20
C PHE A 99 2.81 22.26 -14.67
N ALA A 100 1.69 21.98 -13.99
CA ALA A 100 0.38 22.53 -14.32
C ALA A 100 0.29 24.05 -14.09
N ASP A 101 0.98 24.58 -13.06
CA ASP A 101 0.97 26.01 -12.71
C ASP A 101 2.05 26.84 -13.43
N GLY A 102 2.65 26.31 -14.50
CA GLY A 102 3.62 27.04 -15.32
C GLY A 102 5.05 27.06 -14.78
N GLY A 103 5.44 26.03 -14.01
CA GLY A 103 6.81 25.86 -13.51
C GLY A 103 7.86 25.94 -14.61
N VAL A 104 8.72 26.95 -14.53
CA VAL A 104 9.82 27.16 -15.48
C VAL A 104 10.89 26.11 -15.24
N VAL A 105 10.92 25.07 -16.08
CA VAL A 105 12.09 24.19 -16.18
C VAL A 105 13.23 25.02 -16.76
N ARG A 106 14.23 25.36 -15.94
CA ARG A 106 15.53 25.75 -16.48
C ARG A 106 16.11 24.53 -17.18
N LEU A 107 15.87 24.45 -18.49
CA LEU A 107 16.59 23.52 -19.34
C LEU A 107 18.08 23.71 -19.10
N ALA A 108 18.79 22.61 -18.87
CA ALA A 108 20.24 22.62 -18.78
C ALA A 108 20.80 23.33 -20.03
N PRO A 109 21.88 24.13 -19.90
CA PRO A 109 22.48 24.80 -21.05
C PRO A 109 22.81 23.77 -22.14
N GLY A 110 22.14 23.86 -23.30
CA GLY A 110 22.33 22.94 -24.42
C GLY A 110 21.12 22.10 -24.83
N PHE A 111 19.98 22.17 -24.14
CA PHE A 111 18.76 21.50 -24.60
C PHE A 111 18.03 22.37 -25.64
N ALA A 112 17.98 21.93 -26.90
CA ALA A 112 17.15 22.51 -27.95
C ALA A 112 15.88 21.66 -28.11
N PRO A 113 14.66 22.21 -27.90
CA PRO A 113 13.42 21.49 -28.19
C PRO A 113 13.31 21.22 -29.70
N ALA A 114 12.93 19.99 -30.07
CA ALA A 114 12.97 19.49 -31.45
C ALA A 114 11.94 20.11 -32.41
N ASP A 115 11.05 20.98 -31.94
CA ASP A 115 9.94 21.50 -32.76
C ASP A 115 10.10 22.99 -33.03
N SER A 116 10.94 23.32 -34.02
CA SER A 116 10.85 24.60 -34.75
C SER A 116 11.10 24.39 -36.25
N ALA A 117 10.48 23.36 -36.82
CA ALA A 117 10.29 23.23 -38.26
C ALA A 117 8.80 23.37 -38.58
N GLY A 118 8.30 24.60 -38.55
CA GLY A 118 7.03 24.91 -39.20
C GLY A 118 7.17 24.74 -40.73
N PRO A 119 6.18 24.19 -41.45
CA PRO A 119 6.27 24.03 -42.89
C PRO A 119 6.26 25.41 -43.58
N THR A 120 7.32 25.69 -44.32
CA THR A 120 7.40 26.78 -45.31
C THR A 120 6.32 26.59 -46.38
N ARG A 121 5.49 27.61 -46.57
CA ARG A 121 4.71 27.80 -47.80
C ARG A 121 5.61 28.14 -48.96
#